data_AF-A0A6V7K9G2-F1
#
_entry.id   AF-A0A6V7K9G2-F1
#
_cell.length_a   1.000
_cell.length_b   1.000
_cell.length_c   1.000
_cell.angle_alpha   90.00
_cell.angle_beta   90.00
_cell.angle_gamma   90.00
#
_symmetry.space_group_name_H-M   'P 1'
#
loop_
_entity.id
_entity.type
_entity.pdbx_description
1 polymer ?
#
loop_
_entity_poly.entity_id
_entity_poly.type
_entity_poly.pdbx_seq_one_letter_code
_entity_poly.pdbx_strand_id
1 'polypeptide(L)'
;NWRYQAAICSSLPLLTTILTILLLPESPVWLLHKNRKSAAKVSLMRLRGVTTETADFTAEYDQMFTHCQQRRQIANDLLSQGGPKFQDQLQTIWRIWKLPEVWKPFLIVVSVHILQHISAMHVILAYSVDFLEHCGLSPDPFLLTVFLGLTKV
;
A
#
# COMPACT_ATOMS: atom_id res chain seq x y z
N ASN A 1 3.03 -29.81 15.76
CA ASN A 1 3.29 -30.05 14.32
C ASN A 1 3.37 -28.72 13.57
N TRP A 2 4.59 -28.27 13.23
CA TRP A 2 4.82 -26.95 12.61
C TRP A 2 4.11 -26.75 11.25
N ARG A 3 3.89 -27.84 10.50
CA ARG A 3 3.21 -27.82 9.19
C ARG A 3 1.77 -27.31 9.27
N TYR A 4 1.01 -27.74 10.28
CA TYR A 4 -0.38 -27.27 10.46
C TYR A 4 -0.43 -25.82 10.93
N GLN A 5 0.52 -25.41 11.78
CA GLN A 5 0.62 -24.03 12.24
C GLN A 5 0.96 -23.07 11.09
N ALA A 6 1.90 -23.44 10.23
CA ALA A 6 2.19 -22.68 9.01
C ALA A 6 0.97 -22.61 8.07
N ALA A 7 0.27 -23.72 7.86
CA ALA A 7 -0.93 -23.74 7.03
C ALA A 7 -2.04 -22.81 7.55
N ILE A 8 -2.29 -22.81 8.86
CA ILE A 8 -3.29 -21.93 9.49
C ILE A 8 -2.88 -20.45 9.35
N CYS A 9 -1.63 -20.11 9.69
CA CYS A 9 -1.15 -18.73 9.60
C CYS A 9 -1.18 -18.16 8.17
N SER A 10 -0.91 -18.98 7.15
CA SER A 10 -1.00 -18.55 5.75
C SER A 10 -2.42 -18.50 5.21
N SER A 11 -3.36 -19.27 5.78
CA SER A 11 -4.74 -19.32 5.28
C SER A 11 -5.49 -17.99 5.43
N LEU A 12 -5.30 -17.28 6.54
CA LEU A 12 -5.95 -16.01 6.84
C LEU A 12 -5.57 -14.88 5.85
N PRO A 13 -4.28 -14.58 5.60
CA PRO A 13 -3.92 -13.56 4.61
C PRO A 13 -4.34 -13.97 3.19
N LEU A 14 -4.24 -15.26 2.83
CA LEU A 14 -4.74 -15.73 1.53
C LEU A 14 -6.23 -15.47 1.36
N LEU A 15 -7.04 -15.82 2.37
CA LEU A 15 -8.47 -15.56 2.36
C LEU A 15 -8.76 -14.05 2.25
N THR A 16 -8.08 -13.22 3.05
CA THR A 16 -8.23 -11.77 3.01
C THR A 16 -7.84 -11.19 1.65
N THR A 17 -6.75 -11.65 1.05
CA THR A 17 -6.33 -11.20 -0.29
C THR A 17 -7.35 -11.58 -1.35
N ILE A 18 -7.84 -12.84 -1.35
CA ILE A 18 -8.88 -13.29 -2.28
C ILE A 18 -10.14 -12.43 -2.11
N LEU A 19 -10.59 -12.22 -0.88
CA LEU A 19 -11.77 -11.43 -0.58
C LEU A 19 -11.63 -9.97 -1.04
N THR A 20 -10.46 -9.38 -0.82
CA THR A 20 -10.17 -8.00 -1.22
C THR A 20 -10.20 -7.85 -2.75
N ILE A 21 -9.61 -8.79 -3.49
CA ILE A 21 -9.59 -8.78 -4.96
C ILE A 21 -11.01 -8.93 -5.53
N LEU A 22 -11.88 -9.71 -4.89
CA LEU A 22 -13.25 -9.95 -5.37
C LEU A 22 -14.21 -8.80 -5.04
N LEU A 23 -14.09 -8.19 -3.86
CA LEU A 23 -15.02 -7.15 -3.40
C LEU A 23 -14.63 -5.75 -3.84
N LEU A 24 -13.33 -5.46 -3.92
CA LEU A 24 -12.86 -4.09 -4.12
C LEU A 24 -12.89 -3.74 -5.61
N PRO A 25 -13.60 -2.67 -6.01
CA PRO A 25 -13.56 -2.24 -7.40
C PRO A 25 -12.15 -1.75 -7.77
N GLU A 26 -11.74 -2.06 -9.00
CA GLU A 26 -10.47 -1.59 -9.56
C GLU A 26 -10.36 -0.06 -9.51
N SER A 27 -9.16 0.47 -9.28
CA SER A 27 -8.98 1.92 -9.14
C SER A 27 -9.51 2.68 -10.38
N PRO A 28 -10.41 3.67 -10.20
CA PRO A 28 -11.01 4.40 -11.33
C PRO A 28 -9.94 5.20 -12.10
N VAL A 29 -8.90 5.69 -11.42
CA VAL A 29 -7.74 6.37 -12.04
C VAL A 29 -6.96 5.43 -12.95
N TRP A 30 -6.76 4.17 -12.52
CA TRP A 30 -6.07 3.16 -13.34
C TRP A 30 -6.89 2.82 -14.59
N LEU A 31 -8.21 2.70 -14.46
CA LEU A 31 -9.12 2.45 -15.58
C LEU A 31 -9.12 3.61 -16.60
N LEU A 32 -9.08 4.85 -16.13
CA LEU A 32 -8.92 6.03 -16.98
C LEU A 32 -7.57 6.03 -17.72
N HIS A 33 -6.49 5.66 -17.04
CA HIS A 33 -5.18 5.53 -17.66
C HIS A 33 -5.18 4.49 -18.79
N LYS A 34 -5.93 3.39 -18.64
CA LYS A 34 -6.15 2.37 -19.68
C LYS A 34 -7.20 2.76 -20.73
N ASN A 35 -7.67 4.01 -20.75
CA ASN A 35 -8.71 4.52 -21.65
C ASN A 35 -10.08 3.82 -21.52
N ARG A 36 -10.36 3.16 -20.39
CA ARG A 36 -11.62 2.45 -20.11
C ARG A 36 -12.59 3.34 -19.33
N LYS A 37 -13.13 4.37 -19.99
CA LYS A 37 -13.97 5.41 -19.35
C LYS A 37 -15.25 4.87 -18.71
N SER A 38 -15.96 3.98 -19.40
CA SER A 38 -17.20 3.38 -18.88
C SER A 38 -16.97 2.56 -17.60
N ALA A 39 -15.92 1.72 -17.59
CA ALA A 39 -15.54 0.95 -16.41
C ALA A 39 -15.08 1.86 -15.26
N ALA A 40 -14.37 2.95 -15.55
CA ALA A 40 -13.95 3.92 -14.54
C ALA A 40 -15.15 4.59 -13.85
N LYS A 41 -16.18 4.96 -14.63
CA LYS A 41 -17.44 5.48 -14.08
C LYS A 41 -18.10 4.48 -13.13
N VAL A 42 -18.26 3.23 -13.57
CA VAL A 42 -18.88 2.17 -12.74
C VAL A 42 -18.08 1.91 -11.47
N SER A 43 -16.75 1.89 -11.54
CA SER A 43 -15.89 1.74 -10.37
C SER A 43 -16.06 2.90 -9.38
N LEU A 44 -16.04 4.15 -9.87
CA LEU A 44 -16.22 5.32 -9.02
C LEU A 44 -17.62 5.37 -8.38
N MET A 45 -18.66 4.97 -9.13
CA MET A 45 -20.02 4.80 -8.60
C MET A 45 -20.07 3.78 -7.47
N ARG A 46 -19.43 2.61 -7.66
CA ARG A 46 -19.33 1.57 -6.62
C ARG A 46 -18.59 2.07 -5.38
N LEU A 47 -17.49 2.80 -5.55
CA LEU A 47 -16.70 3.36 -4.44
C LEU A 47 -17.49 4.41 -3.64
N ARG A 48 -18.29 5.24 -4.32
CA ARG A 48 -19.16 6.25 -3.70
C ARG A 48 -20.47 5.66 -3.16
N GLY A 49 -20.81 4.42 -3.51
CA GLY A 49 -22.07 3.79 -3.14
C GLY A 49 -23.30 4.37 -3.83
N VAL A 50 -23.13 5.01 -5.00
CA VAL A 50 -24.21 5.67 -5.74
C VAL A 50 -24.58 4.84 -6.96
N THR A 51 -25.87 4.64 -7.20
CA THR A 51 -26.40 3.86 -8.33
C THR A 51 -26.72 4.70 -9.57
N THR A 52 -26.84 6.01 -9.43
CA THR A 52 -27.20 6.96 -10.50
C THR A 52 -26.18 8.09 -10.63
N GLU A 53 -26.03 8.65 -11.83
CA GLU A 53 -25.15 9.81 -12.06
C GLU A 53 -25.72 11.07 -11.39
N THR A 54 -25.34 11.32 -10.14
CA THR A 54 -25.63 12.57 -9.42
C THR A 54 -24.78 13.71 -9.97
N ALA A 55 -25.24 14.96 -9.85
CA ALA A 55 -24.48 16.14 -10.30
C ALA A 55 -23.07 16.20 -9.69
N ASP A 56 -22.94 15.91 -8.39
CA ASP A 56 -21.66 15.90 -7.67
C ASP A 56 -20.71 14.81 -8.20
N PHE A 57 -21.24 13.62 -8.50
CA PHE A 57 -20.46 12.53 -9.09
C PHE A 57 -19.92 12.92 -10.46
N THR A 58 -20.73 13.54 -11.31
CA THR A 58 -20.33 13.93 -12.66
C THR A 58 -19.24 15.01 -12.61
N ALA A 59 -19.36 15.98 -11.68
CA ALA A 59 -18.33 16.99 -11.47
C ALA A 59 -17.01 16.37 -10.99
N GLU A 60 -17.04 15.46 -10.02
CA GLU A 60 -15.85 14.74 -9.52
C GLU A 60 -15.20 13.90 -10.63
N TYR A 61 -16.02 13.15 -11.37
CA TYR A 61 -15.54 12.32 -12.47
C TYR A 61 -14.87 13.15 -13.55
N ASP A 62 -15.44 14.31 -13.91
CA ASP A 62 -14.90 15.19 -14.94
C ASP A 62 -13.59 15.85 -14.50
N GLN A 63 -13.48 16.27 -13.24
CA GLN A 63 -12.22 16.75 -12.66
C GLN A 63 -11.13 15.67 -12.72
N MET A 64 -11.46 14.45 -12.31
CA MET A 64 -10.53 13.31 -12.35
C MET A 64 -10.14 12.96 -13.79
N PHE A 65 -11.11 12.98 -14.72
CA PHE A 65 -10.90 12.71 -16.13
C PHE A 65 -9.95 13.74 -16.76
N THR A 66 -10.19 15.02 -16.51
CA THR A 66 -9.37 16.13 -17.00
C THR A 66 -7.93 16.02 -16.49
N HIS A 67 -7.74 15.76 -15.19
CA HIS A 67 -6.41 15.59 -14.61
C HIS A 67 -5.67 14.38 -15.22
N CYS A 68 -6.35 13.25 -15.41
CA CYS A 68 -5.75 12.07 -16.05
C CYS A 68 -5.41 12.32 -17.53
N GLN A 69 -6.27 13.03 -18.26
CA GLN A 69 -6.06 13.36 -19.66
C GLN A 69 -4.88 14.31 -19.84
N GLN A 70 -4.77 15.34 -19.00
CA GLN A 70 -3.66 16.29 -19.02
C GLN A 70 -2.33 15.58 -18.77
N ARG A 71 -2.26 14.69 -17.77
CA ARG A 71 -1.05 13.88 -17.50
C ARG A 71 -0.67 13.00 -18.68
N ARG A 72 -1.66 12.44 -19.39
CA ARG A 72 -1.45 11.61 -20.58
C ARG A 72 -0.96 12.43 -21.77
N GLN A 73 -1.49 13.64 -21.98
CA GLN A 73 -1.04 14.55 -23.04
C GLN A 73 0.42 14.96 -22.82
N ILE A 74 0.78 15.38 -21.61
CA ILE A 74 2.17 15.71 -21.26
C ILE A 74 3.09 14.52 -21.52
N ALA A 75 2.68 13.30 -21.14
CA ALA A 75 3.46 12.10 -21.41
C ALA A 75 3.63 11.83 -22.92
N ASN A 76 2.57 11.99 -23.72
CA ASN A 76 2.64 11.82 -25.17
C ASN A 76 3.51 12.89 -25.85
N ASP A 77 3.46 14.13 -25.39
CA ASP A 77 4.29 15.23 -25.90
C ASP A 77 5.78 14.95 -25.61
N LEU A 78 6.09 14.47 -24.41
CA LEU A 78 7.46 14.06 -24.03
C LEU A 78 7.96 12.86 -24.85
N LEU A 79 7.08 11.90 -25.16
CA LEU A 79 7.41 10.75 -26.01
C LEU A 79 7.63 11.18 -27.47
N SER A 80 6.84 12.12 -27.97
CA SER A 80 6.96 12.64 -29.35
C SER A 80 8.27 13.41 -29.58
N GLN A 81 8.85 13.98 -28.52
CA GLN A 81 10.16 14.65 -28.56
C GLN A 81 11.36 13.69 -28.44
N GLY A 82 11.14 12.36 -28.52
CA GLY A 82 12.21 11.35 -28.49
C GLY A 82 12.42 10.67 -27.15
N GLY A 83 11.55 10.89 -26.17
CA GLY A 83 11.61 10.29 -24.84
C GLY A 83 12.77 10.83 -23.99
N PRO A 84 12.62 10.92 -22.66
CA PRO A 84 13.71 11.39 -21.81
C PRO A 84 14.83 10.34 -21.78
N LYS A 85 16.08 10.75 -22.03
CA LYS A 85 17.23 9.87 -21.86
C LYS A 85 17.34 9.46 -20.39
N PHE A 86 17.84 8.25 -20.11
CA PHE A 86 18.00 7.75 -18.74
C PHE A 86 18.78 8.72 -17.82
N GLN A 87 19.77 9.41 -18.38
CA GLN A 87 20.55 10.42 -17.67
C GLN A 87 19.69 11.64 -17.27
N ASP A 88 18.83 12.12 -18.15
CA ASP A 88 17.92 13.24 -17.89
C ASP A 88 16.83 12.85 -16.87
N GLN A 89 16.41 11.58 -16.89
CA GLN A 89 15.49 11.04 -15.88
C GLN A 89 16.12 11.02 -14.48
N LEU A 90 17.37 10.55 -14.35
CA LEU A 90 18.08 10.53 -13.07
C LEU A 90 18.33 11.94 -12.54
N GLN A 91 18.72 12.88 -13.41
CA GLN A 91 18.88 14.28 -13.02
C GLN A 91 17.57 14.91 -12.54
N THR A 92 16.46 14.60 -13.22
CA THR A 92 15.13 15.07 -12.83
C THR A 92 14.72 14.50 -11.47
N ILE A 93 14.91 13.19 -11.25
CA ILE A 93 14.61 12.53 -9.97
C ILE A 93 15.45 13.15 -8.85
N TRP A 94 16.76 13.34 -9.07
CA TRP A 94 17.65 13.92 -8.07
C TRP A 94 17.29 15.36 -7.73
N ARG A 95 16.87 16.15 -8.74
CA ARG A 95 16.36 17.50 -8.55
C ARG A 95 15.08 17.50 -7.70
N ILE A 96 14.13 16.60 -7.99
CA ILE A 96 12.89 16.45 -7.23
C ILE A 96 13.19 16.06 -5.79
N TRP A 97 14.12 15.13 -5.58
CA TRP A 97 14.52 14.67 -4.24
C TRP A 97 15.11 15.77 -3.36
N LYS A 98 15.77 16.78 -3.95
CA LYS A 98 16.30 17.93 -3.21
C LYS A 98 15.24 18.96 -2.82
N LEU A 99 14.02 18.88 -3.38
CA LEU A 99 12.98 19.84 -3.04
C LEU A 99 12.59 19.69 -1.57
N PRO A 100 12.46 20.81 -0.82
CA PRO A 100 12.09 20.78 0.59
C PRO A 100 10.73 20.15 0.84
N GLU A 101 9.88 20.09 -0.18
CA GLU A 101 8.58 19.42 -0.17
C GLU A 101 8.68 17.89 -0.09
N VAL A 102 9.79 17.31 -0.58
CA VAL A 102 9.96 15.85 -0.65
C VAL A 102 10.84 15.35 0.49
N TRP A 103 12.03 15.92 0.69
CA TRP A 103 12.98 15.35 1.66
C TRP A 103 12.53 15.58 3.12
N LYS A 104 11.80 16.65 3.43
CA LYS A 104 11.30 16.91 4.80
C LYS A 104 10.30 15.85 5.27
N PRO A 105 9.17 15.59 4.57
CA PRO A 105 8.25 14.53 5.00
C PRO A 105 8.90 13.15 4.90
N PHE A 106 9.78 12.92 3.91
CA PHE A 106 10.52 11.68 3.80
C PHE A 106 11.39 11.42 5.04
N LEU A 107 12.16 12.42 5.50
CA LEU A 107 12.99 12.32 6.70
C LEU A 107 12.13 12.02 7.93
N ILE A 108 10.96 12.65 8.07
CA ILE A 108 10.05 12.39 9.20
C ILE A 108 9.59 10.93 9.19
N VAL A 109 9.11 10.44 8.04
CA VAL A 109 8.64 9.05 7.90
C VAL A 109 9.76 8.06 8.16
N VAL A 110 10.94 8.29 7.59
CA VAL A 110 12.12 7.44 7.80
C VAL A 110 12.58 7.47 9.25
N SER A 111 12.58 8.63 9.90
CA SER A 111 12.98 8.73 11.31
C SER A 111 12.04 7.93 12.20
N VAL A 112 10.73 8.02 11.97
CA VAL A 112 9.73 7.22 12.69
C VAL A 112 9.94 5.74 12.43
N HIS A 113 10.17 5.31 11.19
CA HIS A 113 10.45 3.91 10.87
C HIS A 113 11.74 3.40 11.52
N ILE A 114 12.81 4.19 11.52
CA ILE A 114 14.08 3.82 12.16
C ILE A 114 13.86 3.65 13.67
N LEU A 115 13.17 4.59 14.33
CA LEU A 115 12.83 4.47 15.75
C LEU A 115 11.96 3.24 16.03
N GLN A 116 11.01 2.93 15.15
CA GLN A 116 10.17 1.73 15.23
C GLN A 116 10.97 0.42 15.03
N HIS A 117 11.96 0.40 14.14
CA HIS A 117 12.79 -0.78 13.89
C HIS A 117 13.90 -0.96 14.94
N ILE A 118 14.46 0.13 15.47
CA ILE A 118 15.43 0.11 16.58
C ILE A 118 14.75 -0.31 17.89
N SER A 119 13.45 -0.05 18.04
CA SER A 119 12.68 -0.59 19.16
C SER A 119 12.85 -2.11 19.22
N ALA A 120 13.27 -2.60 20.39
CA ALA A 120 13.63 -3.99 20.67
C ALA A 120 12.49 -5.00 20.45
N MET A 121 11.36 -4.59 19.90
CA MET A 121 10.20 -5.43 19.62
C MET A 121 10.55 -6.65 18.77
N HIS A 122 11.50 -6.55 17.83
CA HIS A 122 11.94 -7.69 17.02
C HIS A 122 12.83 -8.66 17.81
N VAL A 123 13.71 -8.13 18.67
CA VAL A 123 14.60 -8.92 19.53
C VAL A 123 13.80 -9.64 20.61
N ILE A 124 12.87 -8.92 21.27
CA ILE A 124 11.97 -9.48 22.29
C ILE A 124 11.12 -10.61 21.69
N LEU A 125 10.66 -10.51 20.45
CA LEU A 125 9.95 -11.62 19.80
C LEU A 125 10.84 -12.84 19.60
N ALA A 126 12.03 -12.64 19.04
CA ALA A 126 12.94 -13.74 18.70
C ALA A 126 13.37 -14.52 19.93
N TYR A 127 13.57 -13.83 21.06
CA TYR A 127 14.01 -14.41 22.33
C TYR A 127 12.91 -14.48 23.40
N SER A 128 11.64 -14.31 23.01
CA SER A 128 10.52 -14.28 23.96
C SER A 128 10.37 -15.60 24.73
N VAL A 129 10.53 -16.73 24.02
CA VAL A 129 10.49 -18.08 24.59
C VAL A 129 11.63 -18.26 25.59
N ASP A 130 12.87 -17.96 25.16
CA ASP A 130 14.06 -18.05 26.01
C ASP A 130 13.93 -17.16 27.27
N PHE A 131 13.44 -15.92 27.13
CA PHE A 131 13.25 -15.01 28.25
C PHE A 131 12.26 -15.57 29.29
N LEU A 132 11.16 -16.17 28.84
CA LEU A 132 10.14 -16.71 29.73
C LEU A 132 10.58 -18.00 30.43
N GLU A 133 11.37 -18.84 29.74
CA GLU A 133 12.03 -19.99 30.36
C GLU A 133 12.99 -19.55 31.49
N HIS A 134 13.78 -18.49 31.28
CA HIS A 134 14.65 -17.93 32.32
C HIS A 134 13.87 -17.35 33.52
N CYS A 135 12.62 -16.91 33.32
CA CYS A 135 11.74 -16.45 34.40
C CYS A 135 11.12 -17.59 35.22
N GLY A 136 11.38 -18.87 34.88
CA GLY A 136 10.82 -20.02 35.59
C GLY A 136 9.33 -20.27 35.29
N LEU A 137 8.76 -19.55 34.32
CA LEU A 137 7.49 -19.92 33.72
C LEU A 137 7.80 -21.08 32.77
N SER A 138 7.17 -22.23 32.97
CA SER A 138 7.15 -23.30 31.95
C SER A 138 5.85 -23.21 31.15
N PRO A 139 5.69 -22.24 30.23
CA PRO A 139 4.51 -22.19 29.38
C PRO A 139 4.64 -23.22 28.25
N ASP A 140 3.51 -23.75 27.82
CA ASP A 140 3.41 -24.44 26.54
C ASP A 140 3.86 -23.49 25.41
N PRO A 141 4.96 -23.76 24.69
CA PRO A 141 5.53 -22.87 23.68
C PRO A 141 4.53 -22.46 22.59
N PHE A 142 3.54 -23.32 22.31
CA PHE A 142 2.49 -23.05 21.33
C PHE A 142 1.53 -21.95 21.79
N LEU A 143 1.14 -21.96 23.06
CA LEU A 143 0.18 -21.02 23.64
C LEU A 143 0.80 -19.62 23.79
N LEU A 144 2.10 -19.57 24.14
CA LEU A 144 2.88 -18.36 24.16
C LEU A 144 2.99 -17.69 22.78
N THR A 145 3.31 -18.49 21.75
CA THR A 145 3.42 -17.98 20.37
C THR A 145 2.09 -17.38 19.87
N VAL A 146 0.96 -17.96 20.28
CA VAL A 146 -0.38 -17.44 19.95
C VAL A 146 -0.66 -16.11 20.66
N PHE A 147 -0.36 -15.97 21.95
CA PHE A 147 -0.53 -14.70 22.67
C PHE A 147 0.36 -13.57 22.16
N LEU A 148 1.61 -13.90 21.78
CA LEU A 148 2.52 -12.94 21.14
C LEU A 148 2.00 -12.50 19.77
N GLY A 149 1.38 -13.40 19.02
CA GLY A 149 0.71 -13.08 17.76
C GLY A 149 -0.49 -12.14 17.96
N LEU A 150 -1.31 -12.38 18.99
CA LEU A 150 -2.50 -11.58 19.29
C LEU A 150 -2.17 -10.18 19.82
N THR A 151 -1.15 -10.04 20.67
CA THR A 151 -0.72 -8.74 21.21
C THR A 151 -0.10 -7.83 20.14
N LYS A 152 0.31 -8.41 19.01
CA LYS A 152 0.97 -7.69 17.90
C LYS A 152 0.04 -7.18 16.81
N VAL A 153 -1.23 -7.59 16.83
CA VAL A 153 -2.29 -7.05 15.94
C VAL A 153 -2.71 -5.69 16.46
#